data_AF-A0A937APF1-F1
#
_entry.id   AF-A0A937APF1-F1
#
_cell.length_a   1.000
_cell.length_b   1.000
_cell.length_c   1.000
_cell.angle_alpha   90.00
_cell.angle_beta   90.00
_cell.angle_gamma   90.00
#
_symmetry.space_group_name_H-M   'P 1'
#
loop_
_entity.id
_entity.type
_entity.pdbx_description
1 polymer ?
#
loop_
_entity_poly.entity_id
_entity_poly.type
_entity_poly.pdbx_seq_one_letter_code
_entity_poly.pdbx_strand_id
1 'polypeptide(L)'
;MFGLANTNRSMCSRPARSRRVALTVAALLCLSGSAAALPPMTIQVVLKEGDTVNGVTVTSVDGASINSLGNWWATVNSFSSTQPQAAIRDGAVVYTEASMVNGPGGSVRVFDWNQTTINDQGQMVWPLLTVPTSGTDSGLFYSETGAAQTEWGAYEGTLAYDEGFGRVATWASFADVKMLSNRRAFMIASVDDFSVQGTINRAIMQATFNADGTLASTIRYATEGDTLTGQTVPIRGSQVTSSQNDANNNGQFIWVPLLRNPDAPTTADEMIYLGTSTELVKEGSPSIIPGRNWGSQSSTNSAVGINDNGDYVYRAALDGATASNAVIVKNGVKFIQKGDPFPPNPAFNVTAINSGSTCVRIDNQGFVWWWADWSDPDANVDTGIMRGNEIVLQEGMTLPGGAVLDFFSTGPEDFSVSRDGKRMACVVTLVGGIEAVVTVSFQDALASCNPADIACDNGSPLVTSPACTNSTTGPNEGDYNAFFAADGFFFQAGQGTAGIGGTCDIACDNGEPPSRAPGCTNNGVNEGDYNCFFNNLFLPCV
;
A
#
# COMPACT_ATOMS: atom_id res chain seq x y z
N MET A 1 33.97 22.08 84.71
CA MET A 1 35.00 22.54 83.75
C MET A 1 34.27 23.03 82.52
N PHE A 2 34.44 24.33 82.26
CA PHE A 2 33.74 25.17 81.28
C PHE A 2 34.61 25.40 80.03
N GLY A 3 33.98 25.78 78.91
CA GLY A 3 34.53 26.69 77.88
C GLY A 3 34.55 26.09 76.47
N LEU A 4 33.64 26.42 75.53
CA LEU A 4 33.27 27.69 74.84
C LEU A 4 34.22 28.11 73.70
N ALA A 5 33.66 28.13 72.48
CA ALA A 5 33.80 29.10 71.36
C ALA A 5 33.11 28.45 70.14
N ASN A 6 31.99 28.85 69.52
CA ASN A 6 31.22 30.08 69.27
C ASN A 6 31.82 31.09 68.27
N THR A 7 30.90 31.64 67.44
CA THR A 7 30.98 32.69 66.40
C THR A 7 31.27 32.20 64.96
N ASN A 8 30.57 32.62 63.89
CA ASN A 8 29.62 33.73 63.69
C ASN A 8 28.65 33.47 62.52
N ARG A 9 27.43 34.04 62.66
CA ARG A 9 26.41 34.21 61.61
C ARG A 9 26.80 35.32 60.64
N SER A 10 26.39 35.20 59.37
CA SER A 10 26.09 36.36 58.52
C SER A 10 24.93 36.03 57.58
N MET A 11 23.90 36.88 57.66
CA MET A 11 22.74 36.95 56.77
C MET A 11 23.12 37.68 55.47
N CYS A 12 22.69 37.20 54.30
CA CYS A 12 22.28 38.14 53.24
C CYS A 12 21.40 37.50 52.16
N SER A 13 20.23 38.13 52.00
CA SER A 13 19.40 38.30 50.80
C SER A 13 19.14 37.12 49.85
N ARG A 14 17.88 36.64 49.89
CA ARG A 14 17.20 35.93 48.80
C ARG A 14 16.80 36.94 47.71
N PRO A 15 17.10 36.71 46.42
CA PRO A 15 16.32 37.28 45.33
C PRO A 15 15.15 36.35 45.00
N ALA A 16 13.94 36.90 45.12
CA ALA A 16 12.72 36.31 44.59
C ALA A 16 12.81 36.17 43.06
N ARG A 17 12.98 34.94 42.56
CA ARG A 17 12.70 34.65 41.15
C ARG A 17 11.24 34.25 41.04
N SER A 18 10.42 35.19 40.57
CA SER A 18 9.05 34.93 40.14
C SER A 18 9.06 33.88 39.04
N ARG A 19 8.64 32.65 39.36
CA ARG A 19 8.25 31.66 38.34
C ARG A 19 6.97 32.18 37.69
N ARG A 20 7.10 32.87 36.55
CA ARG A 20 5.99 32.97 35.60
C ARG A 20 5.90 31.60 34.92
N VAL A 21 5.10 30.71 35.51
CA VAL A 21 4.57 29.56 34.79
C VAL A 21 3.59 30.15 33.78
N ALA A 22 4.06 30.34 32.55
CA ALA A 22 3.17 30.56 31.43
C ALA A 22 2.39 29.26 31.24
N LEU A 23 1.17 29.25 31.76
CA LEU A 23 0.18 28.21 31.48
C LEU A 23 -0.23 28.41 30.02
N THR A 24 0.54 27.84 29.09
CA THR A 24 0.13 27.76 27.69
C THR A 24 -1.03 26.77 27.66
N VAL A 25 -2.25 27.30 27.72
CA VAL A 25 -3.46 26.56 27.39
C VAL A 25 -3.34 26.21 25.90
N ALA A 26 -2.78 25.04 25.61
CA ALA A 26 -2.89 24.44 24.30
C ALA A 26 -4.39 24.20 24.07
N ALA A 27 -5.01 25.09 23.31
CA ALA A 27 -6.35 24.87 22.80
C ALA A 27 -6.29 23.61 21.93
N LEU A 28 -6.68 22.48 22.53
CA LEU A 28 -6.91 21.23 21.83
C LEU A 28 -8.14 21.47 20.95
N LEU A 29 -7.91 22.03 19.76
CA LEU A 29 -8.87 22.02 18.67
C LEU A 29 -9.10 20.55 18.35
N CYS A 30 -10.14 19.96 18.94
CA CYS A 30 -10.75 18.75 18.43
C CYS A 30 -11.33 19.10 17.06
N LEU A 31 -10.47 19.07 16.03
CA LEU A 31 -10.88 18.89 14.66
C LEU A 31 -11.61 17.55 14.64
N SER A 32 -12.93 17.62 14.80
CA SER A 32 -13.83 16.54 14.43
C SER A 32 -13.76 16.47 12.91
N GLY A 33 -12.70 15.84 12.42
CA GLY A 33 -12.60 15.45 11.02
C GLY A 33 -13.82 14.61 10.75
N SER A 34 -14.73 15.15 9.93
CA SER A 34 -15.81 14.34 9.38
C SER A 34 -15.13 13.19 8.68
N ALA A 35 -15.40 11.96 9.12
CA ALA A 35 -14.91 10.78 8.41
C ALA A 35 -15.52 10.85 7.01
N ALA A 36 -14.70 11.17 6.01
CA ALA A 36 -15.13 11.08 4.63
C ALA A 36 -15.40 9.61 4.38
N ALA A 37 -16.62 9.26 4.00
CA ALA A 37 -16.95 7.87 3.68
C ALA A 37 -16.02 7.34 2.59
N LEU A 38 -15.63 6.06 2.70
CA LEU A 38 -14.90 5.37 1.65
C LEU A 38 -15.54 5.66 0.27
N PRO A 39 -14.72 5.96 -0.74
CA PRO A 39 -15.21 6.02 -2.11
C PRO A 39 -15.90 4.70 -2.49
N PRO A 40 -16.87 4.71 -3.42
CA PRO A 40 -17.47 3.48 -3.94
C PRO A 40 -16.38 2.48 -4.34
N MET A 41 -16.48 1.25 -3.86
CA MET A 41 -15.49 0.21 -4.10
C MET A 41 -16.09 -0.96 -4.89
N THR A 42 -15.27 -1.56 -5.74
CA THR A 42 -15.57 -2.82 -6.43
C THR A 42 -14.68 -3.91 -5.87
N ILE A 43 -15.30 -4.94 -5.32
CA ILE A 43 -14.63 -6.14 -4.81
C ILE A 43 -14.77 -7.23 -5.86
N GLN A 44 -13.72 -8.03 -6.09
CA GLN A 44 -13.74 -9.17 -7.01
C GLN A 44 -12.93 -10.33 -6.44
N VAL A 45 -13.45 -11.55 -6.57
CA VAL A 45 -12.67 -12.79 -6.41
C VAL A 45 -12.09 -13.11 -7.79
N VAL A 46 -10.77 -12.94 -7.96
CA VAL A 46 -10.11 -13.06 -9.27
C VAL A 46 -9.49 -14.43 -9.53
N LEU A 47 -9.23 -15.18 -8.45
CA LEU A 47 -8.66 -16.52 -8.49
C LEU A 47 -9.01 -17.24 -7.19
N LYS A 48 -9.29 -18.55 -7.24
CA LYS A 48 -9.48 -19.37 -6.04
C LYS A 48 -9.06 -20.82 -6.25
N GLU A 49 -8.89 -21.55 -5.16
CA GLU A 49 -8.71 -22.99 -5.16
C GLU A 49 -9.82 -23.69 -5.98
N GLY A 50 -9.39 -24.66 -6.80
CA GLY A 50 -10.24 -25.39 -7.73
C GLY A 50 -10.37 -24.73 -9.12
N ASP A 51 -10.02 -23.45 -9.27
CA ASP A 51 -9.97 -22.82 -10.59
C ASP A 51 -8.90 -23.48 -11.46
N THR A 52 -9.12 -23.49 -12.78
CA THR A 52 -8.13 -23.96 -13.76
C THR A 52 -7.78 -22.86 -14.74
N VAL A 53 -6.51 -22.46 -14.76
CA VAL A 53 -5.98 -21.40 -15.63
C VAL A 53 -4.97 -22.02 -16.59
N ASN A 54 -5.28 -22.06 -17.88
CA ASN A 54 -4.43 -22.66 -18.92
C ASN A 54 -3.85 -24.04 -18.57
N GLY A 55 -4.64 -24.89 -17.90
CA GLY A 55 -4.24 -26.25 -17.50
C GLY A 55 -3.56 -26.37 -16.14
N VAL A 56 -3.33 -25.26 -15.43
CA VAL A 56 -2.92 -25.25 -14.02
C VAL A 56 -4.17 -25.21 -13.15
N THR A 57 -4.40 -26.26 -12.36
CA THR A 57 -5.46 -26.27 -11.34
C THR A 57 -4.91 -25.76 -10.02
N VAL A 58 -5.51 -24.70 -9.48
CA VAL A 58 -5.10 -24.07 -8.22
C VAL A 58 -5.47 -24.96 -7.03
N THR A 59 -4.52 -25.24 -6.14
CA THR A 59 -4.74 -26.00 -4.90
C THR A 59 -4.57 -25.18 -3.64
N SER A 60 -3.79 -24.11 -3.71
CA SER A 60 -3.61 -23.10 -2.66
C SER A 60 -3.07 -21.83 -3.30
N VAL A 61 -3.13 -20.72 -2.58
CA VAL A 61 -2.61 -19.41 -2.98
C VAL A 61 -1.57 -18.97 -1.96
N ASP A 62 -0.34 -18.72 -2.42
CA ASP A 62 0.81 -18.47 -1.55
C ASP A 62 1.22 -16.99 -1.51
N GLY A 63 0.56 -16.14 -2.30
CA GLY A 63 0.82 -14.69 -2.32
C GLY A 63 0.02 -13.95 -3.38
N ALA A 64 -0.15 -12.64 -3.17
CA ALA A 64 -0.87 -11.76 -4.08
C ALA A 64 -0.23 -10.36 -4.16
N SER A 65 -0.13 -9.82 -5.37
CA SER A 65 0.37 -8.46 -5.62
C SER A 65 -0.51 -7.69 -6.58
N ILE A 66 -0.58 -6.36 -6.46
CA ILE A 66 -1.32 -5.48 -7.38
C ILE A 66 -0.60 -4.16 -7.59
N ASN A 67 -0.66 -3.61 -8.80
CA ASN A 67 -0.13 -2.27 -9.11
C ASN A 67 -1.23 -1.22 -9.33
N SER A 68 -0.86 0.05 -9.53
CA SER A 68 -1.84 1.14 -9.75
C SER A 68 -2.66 0.99 -11.04
N LEU A 69 -2.18 0.23 -12.03
CA LEU A 69 -2.94 -0.10 -13.24
C LEU A 69 -4.00 -1.18 -13.01
N GLY A 70 -3.92 -1.91 -11.89
CA GLY A 70 -4.79 -3.03 -11.57
C GLY A 70 -4.34 -4.36 -12.14
N ASN A 71 -3.11 -4.42 -12.65
CA ASN A 71 -2.50 -5.71 -12.94
C ASN A 71 -2.25 -6.41 -11.62
N TRP A 72 -2.80 -7.61 -11.49
CA TRP A 72 -2.60 -8.45 -10.31
C TRP A 72 -1.76 -9.67 -10.64
N TRP A 73 -1.09 -10.16 -9.61
CA TRP A 73 -0.23 -11.34 -9.65
C TRP A 73 -0.58 -12.25 -8.48
N ALA A 74 -0.53 -13.56 -8.71
CA ALA A 74 -0.67 -14.57 -7.68
C ALA A 74 0.35 -15.70 -7.88
N THR A 75 0.95 -16.14 -6.78
CA THR A 75 1.67 -17.42 -6.70
C THR A 75 0.71 -18.48 -6.18
N VAL A 76 0.67 -19.63 -6.83
CA VAL A 76 -0.26 -20.71 -6.49
C VAL A 76 0.43 -22.06 -6.49
N ASN A 77 -0.05 -22.96 -5.64
CA ASN A 77 0.24 -24.38 -5.76
C ASN A 77 -0.74 -25.07 -6.73
N SER A 78 -0.30 -26.20 -7.28
CA SER A 78 -1.03 -27.04 -8.22
C SER A 78 -0.84 -28.52 -7.92
N PHE A 79 -1.80 -29.36 -8.31
CA PHE A 79 -1.73 -30.83 -8.15
C PHE A 79 -0.65 -31.51 -9.00
N SER A 80 0.11 -30.77 -9.82
CA SER A 80 1.14 -31.37 -10.67
C SER A 80 2.33 -31.80 -9.84
N SER A 81 2.62 -33.11 -9.81
CA SER A 81 3.84 -33.66 -9.21
C SER A 81 5.13 -33.23 -9.92
N THR A 82 5.01 -32.54 -11.06
CA THR A 82 6.14 -32.05 -11.87
C THR A 82 6.21 -30.53 -11.95
N GLN A 83 5.15 -29.83 -11.54
CA GLN A 83 5.03 -28.37 -11.56
C GLN A 83 4.18 -27.91 -10.36
N PRO A 84 4.64 -28.15 -9.12
CA PRO A 84 3.83 -27.88 -7.94
C PRO A 84 3.45 -26.40 -7.84
N GLN A 85 4.24 -25.45 -8.34
CA GLN A 85 3.85 -24.03 -8.35
C GLN A 85 3.70 -23.41 -9.73
N ALA A 86 2.84 -22.40 -9.78
CA ALA A 86 2.67 -21.50 -10.93
C ALA A 86 2.50 -20.04 -10.49
N ALA A 87 2.86 -19.17 -11.42
CA ALA A 87 2.68 -17.74 -11.34
C ALA A 87 1.59 -17.32 -12.33
N ILE A 88 0.54 -16.70 -11.82
CA ILE A 88 -0.62 -16.25 -12.60
C ILE A 88 -0.67 -14.72 -12.56
N ARG A 89 -0.80 -14.11 -13.73
CA ARG A 89 -0.98 -12.66 -13.90
C ARG A 89 -2.24 -12.39 -14.68
N ASP A 90 -3.13 -11.57 -14.14
CA ASP A 90 -4.32 -11.12 -14.85
C ASP A 90 -5.12 -12.27 -15.51
N GLY A 91 -5.19 -13.42 -14.83
CA GLY A 91 -5.87 -14.63 -15.31
C GLY A 91 -5.09 -15.45 -16.35
N ALA A 92 -3.80 -15.17 -16.58
CA ALA A 92 -2.94 -15.94 -17.46
C ALA A 92 -1.75 -16.55 -16.69
N VAL A 93 -1.45 -17.83 -16.95
CA VAL A 93 -0.21 -18.45 -16.44
C VAL A 93 0.99 -17.83 -17.15
N VAL A 94 1.89 -17.23 -16.38
CA VAL A 94 3.13 -16.61 -16.88
C VAL A 94 4.29 -17.58 -16.76
N TYR A 95 4.41 -18.25 -15.61
CA TYR A 95 5.43 -19.26 -15.36
C TYR A 95 4.90 -20.41 -14.53
N THR A 96 5.61 -21.53 -14.63
CA THR A 96 5.48 -22.72 -13.79
C THR A 96 6.88 -23.17 -13.37
N GLU A 97 7.00 -24.03 -12.36
CA GLU A 97 8.29 -24.64 -11.98
C GLU A 97 8.96 -25.52 -13.07
N ALA A 98 8.32 -25.73 -14.22
CA ALA A 98 8.99 -26.34 -15.38
C ALA A 98 9.36 -25.33 -16.46
N SER A 99 9.02 -24.06 -16.26
CA SER A 99 9.35 -23.01 -17.21
C SER A 99 10.86 -22.85 -17.27
N MET A 100 11.36 -22.78 -18.49
CA MET A 100 12.75 -22.43 -18.76
C MET A 100 12.82 -20.92 -18.86
N VAL A 101 13.55 -20.31 -17.96
CA VAL A 101 13.99 -18.93 -18.09
C VAL A 101 15.38 -18.95 -18.70
N ASN A 102 15.81 -17.87 -19.33
CA ASN A 102 17.23 -17.80 -19.67
C ASN A 102 18.05 -17.94 -18.36
N GLY A 103 19.25 -18.53 -18.41
CA GLY A 103 20.16 -18.98 -17.32
C GLY A 103 21.64 -18.65 -17.60
N PRO A 104 22.56 -18.44 -16.61
CA PRO A 104 23.93 -18.06 -16.95
C PRO A 104 24.54 -19.27 -17.63
N GLY A 105 24.92 -19.12 -18.90
CA GLY A 105 25.34 -20.26 -19.71
C GLY A 105 24.21 -21.09 -20.33
N GLY A 106 22.97 -20.61 -20.43
CA GLY A 106 21.91 -21.30 -21.18
C GLY A 106 20.50 -20.93 -20.75
N SER A 107 19.62 -21.92 -20.61
CA SER A 107 18.31 -21.77 -19.98
C SER A 107 18.32 -22.55 -18.67
N VAL A 108 17.77 -21.98 -17.60
CA VAL A 108 17.60 -22.63 -16.29
C VAL A 108 16.13 -22.87 -15.99
N ARG A 109 15.85 -23.91 -15.20
CA ARG A 109 14.49 -24.23 -14.78
C ARG A 109 14.15 -23.47 -13.50
N VAL A 110 12.98 -22.86 -13.45
CA VAL A 110 12.42 -22.31 -12.20
C VAL A 110 12.22 -23.44 -11.19
N PHE A 111 12.51 -23.22 -9.91
CA PHE A 111 12.31 -24.21 -8.84
C PHE A 111 11.33 -23.74 -7.78
N ASP A 112 11.41 -22.47 -7.39
CA ASP A 112 10.58 -21.91 -6.32
C ASP A 112 10.39 -20.41 -6.54
N TRP A 113 9.26 -19.91 -6.05
CA TRP A 113 8.90 -18.52 -6.03
C TRP A 113 9.04 -18.01 -4.61
N ASN A 114 10.19 -17.38 -4.31
CA ASN A 114 10.36 -16.79 -3.00
C ASN A 114 9.42 -15.60 -2.83
N GLN A 115 9.53 -14.58 -3.69
CA GLN A 115 8.71 -13.38 -3.65
C GLN A 115 8.49 -12.80 -5.05
N THR A 116 7.41 -12.05 -5.24
CA THR A 116 7.23 -11.27 -6.47
C THR A 116 6.72 -9.88 -6.17
N THR A 117 7.33 -8.86 -6.78
CA THR A 117 6.81 -7.48 -6.75
C THR A 117 6.62 -6.92 -8.14
N ILE A 118 5.55 -6.13 -8.29
CA ILE A 118 5.17 -5.43 -9.51
C ILE A 118 5.11 -3.93 -9.21
N ASN A 119 5.69 -3.09 -10.07
CA ASN A 119 5.55 -1.64 -9.94
C ASN A 119 4.36 -1.10 -10.76
N ASP A 120 4.12 0.20 -10.66
CA ASP A 120 3.01 0.88 -11.34
C ASP A 120 3.11 0.87 -12.87
N GLN A 121 4.28 0.53 -13.43
CA GLN A 121 4.47 0.36 -14.87
C GLN A 121 4.23 -1.09 -15.32
N GLY A 122 3.89 -1.99 -14.38
CA GLY A 122 3.76 -3.42 -14.65
C GLY A 122 5.10 -4.15 -14.82
N GLN A 123 6.21 -3.47 -14.50
CA GLN A 123 7.53 -4.09 -14.45
C GLN A 123 7.64 -4.92 -13.20
N MET A 124 8.43 -5.98 -13.28
CA MET A 124 8.54 -6.96 -12.23
C MET A 124 9.98 -7.35 -11.99
N VAL A 125 10.26 -7.65 -10.73
CA VAL A 125 11.52 -8.24 -10.31
C VAL A 125 11.21 -9.34 -9.32
N TRP A 126 11.95 -10.44 -9.41
CA TRP A 126 11.73 -11.56 -8.51
C TRP A 126 13.03 -12.35 -8.29
N PRO A 127 13.30 -12.77 -7.05
CA PRO A 127 14.31 -13.78 -6.77
C PRO A 127 13.73 -15.16 -7.08
N LEU A 128 14.31 -15.88 -8.06
CA LEU A 128 13.98 -17.29 -8.29
C LEU A 128 15.02 -18.17 -7.65
N LEU A 129 14.54 -19.27 -7.04
CA LEU A 129 15.37 -20.46 -6.96
C LEU A 129 15.33 -21.16 -8.32
N THR A 130 16.48 -21.61 -8.79
CA THR A 130 16.62 -22.32 -10.05
C THR A 130 17.31 -23.65 -9.81
N VAL A 131 16.96 -24.68 -10.57
CA VAL A 131 17.75 -25.92 -10.58
C VAL A 131 18.74 -25.83 -11.74
N PRO A 132 20.01 -25.53 -11.48
CA PRO A 132 21.03 -25.56 -12.51
C PRO A 132 21.40 -27.01 -12.80
N THR A 133 22.02 -27.25 -13.96
CA THR A 133 22.81 -28.48 -14.15
C THR A 133 24.13 -28.46 -13.37
N SER A 134 24.52 -27.31 -12.80
CA SER A 134 25.77 -27.11 -12.04
C SER A 134 25.69 -25.97 -11.00
N GLY A 135 25.29 -26.28 -9.76
CA GLY A 135 25.70 -25.57 -8.54
C GLY A 135 25.13 -24.18 -8.18
N THR A 136 24.57 -23.38 -9.09
CA THR A 136 23.90 -22.09 -8.77
C THR A 136 22.40 -22.22 -8.53
N ASP A 137 21.91 -22.01 -7.31
CA ASP A 137 20.50 -22.26 -6.96
C ASP A 137 19.63 -21.01 -6.91
N SER A 138 20.18 -19.79 -7.04
CA SER A 138 19.39 -18.56 -6.95
C SER A 138 19.79 -17.45 -7.95
N GLY A 139 18.81 -16.66 -8.37
CA GLY A 139 19.01 -15.53 -9.29
C GLY A 139 17.98 -14.43 -9.17
N LEU A 140 18.36 -13.22 -9.56
CA LEU A 140 17.50 -12.04 -9.64
C LEU A 140 17.08 -11.82 -11.10
N PHE A 141 15.79 -11.89 -11.35
CA PHE A 141 15.20 -11.81 -12.69
C PHE A 141 14.34 -10.56 -12.81
N TYR A 142 14.33 -9.98 -14.01
CA TYR A 142 13.56 -8.80 -14.33
C TYR A 142 12.72 -9.01 -15.60
N SER A 143 11.54 -8.41 -15.63
CA SER A 143 10.70 -8.34 -16.82
C SER A 143 10.06 -6.95 -16.96
N GLU A 144 10.27 -6.31 -18.12
CA GLU A 144 9.76 -4.96 -18.40
C GLU A 144 8.26 -4.95 -18.71
N THR A 145 7.78 -5.95 -19.44
CA THR A 145 6.37 -6.08 -19.83
C THR A 145 5.62 -7.06 -18.93
N GLY A 146 6.34 -7.74 -18.01
CA GLY A 146 5.90 -8.94 -17.29
C GLY A 146 5.39 -10.05 -18.23
N ALA A 147 5.86 -10.06 -19.48
CA ALA A 147 5.74 -11.20 -20.39
C ALA A 147 6.88 -12.20 -20.11
N ALA A 148 6.71 -13.45 -20.55
CA ALA A 148 7.59 -14.58 -20.28
C ALA A 148 9.06 -14.44 -20.74
N GLN A 149 9.43 -13.32 -21.39
CA GLN A 149 10.83 -13.01 -21.66
C GLN A 149 11.45 -12.40 -20.41
N THR A 150 12.02 -13.27 -19.59
CA THR A 150 12.89 -12.86 -18.50
C THR A 150 14.29 -12.58 -18.99
N GLU A 151 14.76 -11.42 -18.60
CA GLU A 151 16.13 -11.01 -18.76
C GLU A 151 16.78 -10.88 -17.38
N TRP A 152 18.10 -10.84 -17.38
CA TRP A 152 18.88 -11.46 -16.33
C TRP A 152 19.63 -10.43 -15.49
N GLY A 153 19.26 -10.29 -14.23
CA GLY A 153 19.94 -9.40 -13.32
C GLY A 153 21.28 -9.96 -12.85
N ALA A 154 21.23 -10.86 -11.88
CA ALA A 154 22.41 -11.40 -11.19
C ALA A 154 22.16 -12.83 -10.71
N TYR A 155 23.24 -13.58 -10.46
CA TYR A 155 23.18 -15.00 -10.07
C TYR A 155 24.14 -15.29 -8.94
N GLU A 156 23.78 -16.26 -8.12
CA GLU A 156 24.71 -16.88 -7.20
C GLU A 156 26.03 -17.26 -7.90
N GLY A 157 27.15 -17.00 -7.22
CA GLY A 157 28.50 -17.25 -7.72
C GLY A 157 29.03 -16.22 -8.73
N THR A 158 28.19 -15.30 -9.23
CA THR A 158 28.68 -14.18 -10.06
C THR A 158 29.20 -13.05 -9.18
N LEU A 159 30.15 -12.27 -9.70
CA LEU A 159 30.80 -11.20 -8.94
C LEU A 159 29.80 -10.08 -8.59
N ALA A 160 29.78 -9.70 -7.31
CA ALA A 160 29.04 -8.57 -6.77
C ALA A 160 29.90 -7.31 -6.87
N TYR A 161 29.80 -6.59 -8.00
CA TYR A 161 30.58 -5.38 -8.25
C TYR A 161 29.95 -4.15 -7.58
N ASP A 162 30.29 -3.91 -6.30
CA ASP A 162 29.86 -2.71 -5.58
C ASP A 162 31.00 -2.09 -4.76
N GLU A 163 30.94 -0.78 -4.52
CA GLU A 163 31.87 -0.07 -3.66
C GLU A 163 31.60 -0.47 -2.19
N GLY A 164 32.52 -1.23 -1.62
CA GLY A 164 32.46 -1.68 -0.22
C GLY A 164 32.39 -3.18 -0.03
N PHE A 165 32.26 -3.95 -1.12
CA PHE A 165 32.62 -5.37 -1.09
C PHE A 165 34.08 -5.59 -1.49
N GLY A 166 34.64 -6.70 -1.03
CA GLY A 166 35.92 -7.20 -1.51
C GLY A 166 35.89 -7.44 -3.02
N ARG A 167 37.04 -7.28 -3.70
CA ARG A 167 37.17 -7.42 -5.17
C ARG A 167 36.77 -8.80 -5.74
N VAL A 168 36.54 -9.77 -4.88
CA VAL A 168 36.19 -11.16 -5.23
C VAL A 168 34.87 -11.59 -4.61
N ALA A 169 34.08 -10.64 -4.09
CA ALA A 169 32.80 -10.96 -3.50
C ALA A 169 31.83 -11.46 -4.57
N THR A 170 31.06 -12.50 -4.25
CA THR A 170 30.07 -13.10 -5.15
C THR A 170 28.68 -13.07 -4.53
N TRP A 171 27.65 -12.99 -5.35
CA TRP A 171 26.28 -13.19 -4.86
C TRP A 171 26.13 -14.60 -4.29
N ALA A 172 25.46 -14.72 -3.16
CA ALA A 172 25.11 -15.99 -2.53
C ALA A 172 23.61 -16.27 -2.65
N SER A 173 22.77 -15.26 -2.39
CA SER A 173 21.32 -15.37 -2.57
C SER A 173 20.63 -14.01 -2.63
N PHE A 174 19.38 -13.99 -3.08
CA PHE A 174 18.53 -12.81 -3.14
C PHE A 174 17.28 -13.05 -2.30
N ALA A 175 16.94 -12.08 -1.46
CA ALA A 175 15.77 -12.06 -0.62
C ALA A 175 15.10 -10.69 -0.71
N ASP A 176 13.82 -10.66 -0.40
CA ASP A 176 12.98 -9.47 -0.33
C ASP A 176 13.30 -8.34 -1.32
N VAL A 177 12.66 -8.40 -2.48
CA VAL A 177 12.90 -7.46 -3.58
C VAL A 177 11.67 -6.60 -3.80
N LYS A 178 11.85 -5.28 -3.82
CA LYS A 178 10.80 -4.31 -4.17
C LYS A 178 11.12 -3.65 -5.51
N MET A 179 10.23 -3.83 -6.49
CA MET A 179 10.34 -3.10 -7.75
C MET A 179 10.04 -1.61 -7.53
N LEU A 180 10.97 -0.77 -7.96
CA LEU A 180 10.86 0.69 -7.98
C LEU A 180 10.65 1.17 -9.42
N SER A 181 10.38 2.46 -9.60
CA SER A 181 10.34 3.10 -10.92
C SER A 181 11.73 3.26 -11.53
N ASN A 182 11.75 3.42 -12.86
CA ASN A 182 12.97 3.62 -13.66
C ASN A 182 13.91 2.41 -13.63
N ARG A 183 13.36 1.19 -13.72
CA ARG A 183 14.14 -0.07 -13.75
C ARG A 183 15.10 -0.19 -12.57
N ARG A 184 14.63 0.15 -11.38
CA ARG A 184 15.38 -0.04 -10.14
C ARG A 184 14.65 -1.02 -9.26
N ALA A 185 15.40 -1.76 -8.47
CA ALA A 185 14.86 -2.60 -7.41
C ALA A 185 15.61 -2.32 -6.11
N PHE A 186 14.89 -2.26 -5.01
CA PHE A 186 15.46 -2.40 -3.68
C PHE A 186 15.49 -3.88 -3.31
N MET A 187 16.56 -4.35 -2.67
CA MET A 187 16.71 -5.76 -2.32
C MET A 187 17.54 -6.00 -1.06
N ILE A 188 17.29 -7.13 -0.41
CA ILE A 188 18.21 -7.73 0.56
C ILE A 188 18.94 -8.89 -0.12
N ALA A 189 20.25 -8.79 -0.29
CA ALA A 189 21.03 -9.86 -0.92
C ALA A 189 22.06 -10.42 0.06
N SER A 190 22.30 -11.72 -0.01
CA SER A 190 23.46 -12.34 0.63
C SER A 190 24.63 -12.31 -0.34
N VAL A 191 25.79 -11.91 0.15
CA VAL A 191 27.05 -11.85 -0.59
C VAL A 191 28.07 -12.70 0.15
N ASP A 192 28.84 -13.49 -0.58
CA ASP A 192 30.02 -14.18 -0.07
C ASP A 192 31.23 -13.26 -0.20
N ASP A 193 31.56 -12.55 0.88
CA ASP A 193 32.71 -11.64 0.93
C ASP A 193 33.69 -12.05 2.03
N PHE A 194 34.79 -12.69 1.63
CA PHE A 194 35.85 -13.14 2.55
C PHE A 194 36.54 -12.00 3.33
N SER A 195 36.34 -10.74 2.94
CA SER A 195 36.86 -9.58 3.66
C SER A 195 35.97 -9.14 4.83
N VAL A 196 34.72 -9.58 4.86
CA VAL A 196 33.75 -9.28 5.93
C VAL A 196 33.64 -10.48 6.86
N GLN A 197 33.92 -10.28 8.14
CA GLN A 197 33.88 -11.35 9.14
C GLN A 197 32.43 -11.82 9.38
N GLY A 198 32.10 -13.04 8.96
CA GLY A 198 30.77 -13.66 9.09
C GLY A 198 30.65 -14.89 8.20
N THR A 199 29.57 -15.67 8.33
CA THR A 199 29.29 -16.82 7.44
C THR A 199 28.33 -16.49 6.30
N ILE A 200 27.57 -15.40 6.40
CA ILE A 200 26.65 -14.90 5.37
C ILE A 200 26.71 -13.38 5.45
N ASN A 201 27.08 -12.65 4.39
CA ASN A 201 27.11 -11.19 4.44
C ASN A 201 25.83 -10.64 3.80
N ARG A 202 24.78 -10.42 4.61
CA ARG A 202 23.57 -9.77 4.11
C ARG A 202 23.78 -8.28 3.93
N ALA A 203 23.40 -7.80 2.76
CA ALA A 203 23.48 -6.40 2.38
C ALA A 203 22.12 -5.88 1.92
N ILE A 204 21.86 -4.61 2.26
CA ILE A 204 20.76 -3.84 1.69
C ILE A 204 21.29 -3.05 0.52
N MET A 205 20.60 -3.22 -0.60
CA MET A 205 21.10 -2.75 -1.87
C MET A 205 19.99 -2.19 -2.75
N GLN A 206 20.39 -1.36 -3.71
CA GLN A 206 19.58 -1.01 -4.86
C GLN A 206 20.25 -1.56 -6.12
N ALA A 207 19.50 -2.29 -6.93
CA ALA A 207 19.88 -2.68 -8.28
C ALA A 207 19.29 -1.71 -9.31
N THR A 208 20.01 -1.45 -10.40
CA THR A 208 19.52 -0.76 -11.59
C THR A 208 19.66 -1.69 -12.78
N PHE A 209 18.61 -1.81 -13.60
CA PHE A 209 18.58 -2.68 -14.77
C PHE A 209 18.62 -1.86 -16.07
N ASN A 210 19.26 -2.43 -17.08
CA ASN A 210 19.25 -1.94 -18.44
C ASN A 210 17.88 -2.16 -19.10
N ALA A 211 17.71 -1.64 -20.33
CA ALA A 211 16.48 -1.87 -21.10
C ALA A 211 16.26 -3.33 -21.47
N ASP A 212 17.35 -4.05 -21.69
CA ASP A 212 17.39 -5.49 -21.94
C ASP A 212 17.40 -6.30 -20.63
N GLY A 213 16.91 -5.73 -19.54
CA GLY A 213 16.76 -6.37 -18.23
C GLY A 213 18.05 -6.86 -17.57
N THR A 214 19.21 -6.63 -18.17
CA THR A 214 20.49 -6.98 -17.57
C THR A 214 20.82 -6.05 -16.40
N LEU A 215 21.49 -6.56 -15.35
CA LEU A 215 21.92 -5.71 -14.25
C LEU A 215 22.97 -4.69 -14.72
N ALA A 216 22.63 -3.41 -14.63
CA ALA A 216 23.48 -2.30 -15.04
C ALA A 216 24.45 -1.88 -13.92
N SER A 217 23.94 -1.77 -12.69
CA SER A 217 24.71 -1.39 -11.52
C SER A 217 24.02 -1.78 -10.23
N THR A 218 24.78 -1.81 -9.14
CA THR A 218 24.25 -1.88 -7.79
C THR A 218 24.76 -0.71 -6.94
N ILE A 219 24.07 -0.44 -5.84
CA ILE A 219 24.52 0.44 -4.76
C ILE A 219 24.30 -0.31 -3.44
N ARG A 220 25.35 -0.48 -2.64
CA ARG A 220 25.27 -0.99 -1.26
C ARG A 220 24.99 0.14 -0.27
N TYR A 221 23.93 0.02 0.52
CA TYR A 221 23.61 0.98 1.58
C TYR A 221 24.19 0.59 2.94
N ALA A 222 24.07 -0.69 3.29
CA ALA A 222 24.59 -1.26 4.53
C ALA A 222 24.81 -2.76 4.36
N THR A 223 25.76 -3.33 5.09
CA THR A 223 25.98 -4.78 5.16
C THR A 223 26.25 -5.24 6.59
N GLU A 224 26.12 -6.53 6.85
CA GLU A 224 26.62 -7.14 8.08
C GLU A 224 28.09 -6.75 8.33
N GLY A 225 28.39 -6.28 9.54
CA GLY A 225 29.70 -5.70 9.90
C GLY A 225 29.71 -4.17 9.93
N ASP A 226 28.84 -3.48 9.19
CA ASP A 226 28.71 -2.02 9.27
C ASP A 226 28.10 -1.61 10.62
N THR A 227 28.50 -0.46 11.16
CA THR A 227 27.87 0.14 12.34
C THR A 227 26.96 1.29 11.92
N LEU A 228 25.66 1.16 12.19
CA LEU A 228 24.67 2.18 11.85
C LEU A 228 24.82 3.43 12.75
N THR A 229 24.30 4.56 12.27
CA THR A 229 24.36 5.82 13.03
C THR A 229 23.65 5.66 14.38
N GLY A 230 24.30 6.10 15.46
CA GLY A 230 23.76 5.96 16.82
C GLY A 230 24.00 4.59 17.47
N GLN A 231 24.61 3.64 16.76
CA GLN A 231 24.92 2.32 17.28
C GLN A 231 26.39 2.19 17.67
N THR A 232 26.64 1.35 18.67
CA THR A 232 27.98 0.98 19.12
C THR A 232 28.35 -0.46 18.74
N VAL A 233 27.39 -1.19 18.17
CA VAL A 233 27.56 -2.56 17.72
C VAL A 233 27.21 -2.66 16.22
N PRO A 234 27.94 -3.48 15.47
CA PRO A 234 27.70 -3.66 14.05
C PRO A 234 26.45 -4.50 13.75
N ILE A 235 25.96 -4.38 12.52
CA ILE A 235 24.92 -5.25 11.96
C ILE A 235 25.42 -6.69 11.93
N ARG A 236 24.53 -7.63 12.27
CA ARG A 236 24.79 -9.08 12.34
C ARG A 236 23.78 -9.90 11.55
N GLY A 237 22.80 -9.23 10.99
CA GLY A 237 21.74 -9.82 10.21
C GLY A 237 20.79 -8.75 9.72
N SER A 238 19.93 -9.17 8.81
CA SER A 238 18.71 -8.45 8.47
C SER A 238 17.59 -9.46 8.45
N GLN A 239 16.41 -8.99 8.82
CA GLN A 239 15.22 -9.79 8.64
C GLN A 239 14.81 -9.76 7.17
N VAL A 240 14.45 -10.92 6.62
CA VAL A 240 14.29 -11.13 5.17
C VAL A 240 12.83 -11.30 4.73
N THR A 241 11.87 -10.92 5.58
CA THR A 241 10.45 -11.03 5.23
C THR A 241 9.93 -9.75 4.57
N SER A 242 8.97 -9.88 3.65
CA SER A 242 8.43 -8.79 2.82
C SER A 242 7.71 -7.67 3.58
N SER A 243 7.46 -7.87 4.88
CA SER A 243 6.90 -6.87 5.78
C SER A 243 7.95 -6.04 6.51
N GLN A 244 9.23 -6.43 6.50
CA GLN A 244 10.28 -5.83 7.34
C GLN A 244 11.23 -4.89 6.59
N ASN A 245 10.96 -4.66 5.33
CA ASN A 245 11.51 -3.53 4.60
C ASN A 245 10.53 -3.06 3.53
N ASP A 246 10.67 -1.80 3.17
CA ASP A 246 9.93 -1.19 2.09
C ASP A 246 10.75 -0.04 1.50
N ALA A 247 10.50 0.26 0.23
CA ALA A 247 11.22 1.29 -0.51
C ALA A 247 10.31 2.03 -1.50
N ASN A 248 10.58 3.32 -1.65
CA ASN A 248 9.82 4.20 -2.52
C ASN A 248 10.53 4.51 -3.84
N ASN A 249 9.80 5.10 -4.78
CA ASN A 249 10.32 5.45 -6.10
C ASN A 249 11.44 6.51 -6.05
N ASN A 250 11.65 7.19 -4.92
CA ASN A 250 12.74 8.14 -4.73
C ASN A 250 14.02 7.47 -4.20
N GLY A 251 14.01 6.15 -3.96
CA GLY A 251 15.14 5.42 -3.39
C GLY A 251 15.29 5.62 -1.87
N GLN A 252 14.27 6.17 -1.20
CA GLN A 252 14.18 6.13 0.26
C GLN A 252 13.67 4.75 0.67
N PHE A 253 14.14 4.26 1.81
CA PHE A 253 13.75 2.95 2.31
C PHE A 253 13.64 2.95 3.83
N ILE A 254 12.82 2.06 4.35
CA ILE A 254 12.64 1.76 5.76
C ILE A 254 12.89 0.26 5.97
N TRP A 255 13.57 -0.13 7.05
CA TRP A 255 13.94 -1.53 7.26
C TRP A 255 14.22 -1.90 8.72
N VAL A 256 14.27 -3.21 8.99
CA VAL A 256 14.51 -3.80 10.31
C VAL A 256 15.89 -4.51 10.34
N PRO A 257 16.98 -3.82 10.73
CA PRO A 257 18.28 -4.47 10.98
C PRO A 257 18.27 -5.34 12.23
N LEU A 258 19.11 -6.39 12.24
CA LEU A 258 19.43 -7.16 13.45
C LEU A 258 20.84 -6.83 13.93
N LEU A 259 20.94 -6.28 15.13
CA LEU A 259 22.19 -6.00 15.83
C LEU A 259 22.42 -7.02 16.94
N ARG A 260 22.48 -8.31 16.60
CA ARG A 260 22.72 -9.33 17.63
C ARG A 260 24.18 -9.26 18.10
N ASN A 261 24.45 -8.49 19.15
CA ASN A 261 25.71 -8.60 19.85
C ASN A 261 25.62 -9.81 20.80
N PRO A 262 26.42 -10.88 20.62
CA PRO A 262 26.42 -12.05 21.50
C PRO A 262 26.75 -11.69 22.96
N ASP A 263 27.35 -10.52 23.20
CA ASP A 263 27.74 -10.01 24.51
C ASP A 263 26.82 -8.89 25.03
N ALA A 264 25.83 -8.42 24.25
CA ALA A 264 24.86 -7.41 24.72
C ALA A 264 23.62 -8.08 25.32
N PRO A 265 22.90 -7.38 26.23
CA PRO A 265 21.56 -7.79 26.60
C PRO A 265 20.68 -7.93 25.35
N THR A 266 19.89 -9.01 25.27
CA THR A 266 18.92 -9.31 24.19
C THR A 266 17.71 -8.37 24.21
N THR A 267 17.91 -7.14 24.69
CA THR A 267 16.86 -6.15 24.91
C THR A 267 17.25 -4.83 24.24
N ALA A 268 18.15 -4.87 23.27
CA ALA A 268 18.68 -3.69 22.58
C ALA A 268 19.25 -4.04 21.19
N ASP A 269 18.88 -5.19 20.64
CA ASP A 269 19.44 -5.76 19.40
C ASP A 269 18.49 -5.67 18.20
N GLU A 270 17.24 -5.24 18.41
CA GLU A 270 16.27 -5.08 17.32
C GLU A 270 15.85 -3.60 17.17
N MET A 271 15.78 -3.14 15.91
CA MET A 271 15.56 -1.72 15.59
C MET A 271 14.77 -1.55 14.30
N ILE A 272 14.23 -0.34 14.10
CA ILE A 272 13.64 0.10 12.84
C ILE A 272 14.35 1.37 12.39
N TYR A 273 14.80 1.42 11.14
CA TYR A 273 15.55 2.54 10.56
C TYR A 273 14.86 3.10 9.31
N LEU A 274 14.86 4.43 9.20
CA LEU A 274 14.66 5.13 7.93
C LEU A 274 16.04 5.41 7.32
N GLY A 275 16.32 4.80 6.17
CA GLY A 275 17.66 4.76 5.58
C GLY A 275 18.68 4.06 6.48
N THR A 276 19.90 4.59 6.56
CA THR A 276 20.99 4.07 7.44
C THR A 276 21.33 5.01 8.59
N SER A 277 20.67 6.17 8.67
CA SER A 277 21.05 7.27 9.55
C SER A 277 20.01 7.64 10.60
N THR A 278 18.73 7.28 10.38
CA THR A 278 17.63 7.69 11.26
C THR A 278 17.06 6.49 11.99
N GLU A 279 17.43 6.34 13.27
CA GLU A 279 16.80 5.38 14.17
C GLU A 279 15.36 5.83 14.49
N LEU A 280 14.39 4.95 14.27
CA LEU A 280 12.98 5.17 14.61
C LEU A 280 12.58 4.40 15.86
N VAL A 281 13.09 3.18 16.00
CA VAL A 281 12.80 2.26 17.10
C VAL A 281 14.09 1.57 17.50
N LYS A 282 14.29 1.43 18.81
CA LYS A 282 15.33 0.60 19.40
C LYS A 282 14.77 -0.11 20.60
N GLU A 283 14.81 -1.43 20.59
CA GLU A 283 14.36 -2.27 21.69
C GLU A 283 14.95 -1.80 23.04
N GLY A 284 14.13 -1.86 24.09
CA GLY A 284 14.48 -1.42 25.43
C GLY A 284 14.54 0.10 25.63
N SER A 285 14.53 0.89 24.55
CA SER A 285 14.53 2.36 24.64
C SER A 285 13.12 2.92 24.83
N PRO A 286 12.95 4.11 25.43
CA PRO A 286 11.64 4.73 25.59
C PRO A 286 10.89 4.85 24.25
N SER A 287 9.61 4.45 24.27
CA SER A 287 8.73 4.57 23.10
C SER A 287 8.03 5.93 23.07
N ILE A 288 7.30 6.20 21.98
CA ILE A 288 6.41 7.37 21.89
C ILE A 288 5.19 7.25 22.81
N ILE A 289 4.91 6.05 23.35
CA ILE A 289 3.82 5.81 24.28
C ILE A 289 4.33 6.06 25.70
N PRO A 290 3.82 7.08 26.42
CA PRO A 290 4.34 7.42 27.73
C PRO A 290 4.35 6.24 28.71
N GLY A 291 5.51 6.00 29.33
CA GLY A 291 5.70 4.94 30.31
C GLY A 291 5.90 3.54 29.72
N ARG A 292 6.09 3.43 28.39
CA ARG A 292 6.41 2.17 27.70
C ARG A 292 7.74 2.29 26.98
N ASN A 293 8.51 1.21 26.95
CA ASN A 293 9.66 1.07 26.07
C ASN A 293 9.28 0.26 24.83
N TRP A 294 10.12 0.34 23.81
CA TRP A 294 10.02 -0.57 22.67
C TRP A 294 10.36 -1.99 23.11
N GLY A 295 9.51 -2.95 22.72
CA GLY A 295 9.76 -4.38 22.90
C GLY A 295 10.59 -4.96 21.76
N SER A 296 10.63 -6.30 21.68
CA SER A 296 11.28 -7.03 20.58
C SER A 296 10.57 -6.76 19.24
N GLN A 297 11.33 -6.34 18.24
CA GLN A 297 10.93 -6.08 16.86
C GLN A 297 11.18 -7.30 15.94
N SER A 298 11.01 -8.51 16.47
CA SER A 298 11.08 -9.77 15.71
C SER A 298 10.18 -9.77 14.47
N SER A 299 10.34 -10.77 13.59
CA SER A 299 9.57 -10.87 12.34
C SER A 299 8.05 -10.87 12.48
N THR A 300 7.53 -11.31 13.63
CA THR A 300 6.09 -11.29 13.91
C THR A 300 5.63 -9.99 14.59
N ASN A 301 6.57 -9.13 14.99
CA ASN A 301 6.33 -7.95 15.82
C ASN A 301 6.61 -6.62 15.09
N SER A 302 7.29 -6.65 13.96
CA SER A 302 7.59 -5.48 13.14
C SER A 302 7.02 -5.59 11.74
N ALA A 303 6.52 -4.47 11.23
CA ALA A 303 6.17 -4.30 9.82
C ALA A 303 6.38 -2.84 9.45
N VAL A 304 6.81 -2.55 8.23
CA VAL A 304 7.17 -1.20 7.78
C VAL A 304 6.61 -0.90 6.39
N GLY A 305 6.33 0.38 6.14
CA GLY A 305 5.91 0.88 4.84
C GLY A 305 6.37 2.31 4.58
N ILE A 306 6.64 2.66 3.33
CA ILE A 306 7.02 4.01 2.90
C ILE A 306 6.39 4.36 1.55
N ASN A 307 5.78 5.55 1.44
CA ASN A 307 5.19 6.03 0.19
C ASN A 307 6.15 6.92 -0.60
N ASP A 308 5.77 7.32 -1.81
CA ASP A 308 6.60 8.17 -2.68
C ASP A 308 6.70 9.63 -2.21
N ASN A 309 5.87 10.06 -1.25
CA ASN A 309 6.00 11.36 -0.60
C ASN A 309 7.04 11.35 0.54
N GLY A 310 7.58 10.17 0.88
CA GLY A 310 8.50 9.98 2.00
C GLY A 310 7.79 9.87 3.35
N ASP A 311 6.44 9.82 3.38
CA ASP A 311 5.73 9.41 4.58
C ASP A 311 6.00 7.94 4.84
N TYR A 312 6.18 7.60 6.11
CA TYR A 312 6.47 6.26 6.55
C TYR A 312 5.54 5.84 7.67
N VAL A 313 5.34 4.54 7.75
CA VAL A 313 4.55 3.89 8.78
C VAL A 313 5.30 2.65 9.26
N TYR A 314 5.16 2.34 10.54
CA TYR A 314 5.63 1.07 11.07
C TYR A 314 4.74 0.57 12.19
N ARG A 315 4.61 -0.75 12.27
CA ARG A 315 4.16 -1.47 13.45
C ARG A 315 5.36 -1.82 14.31
N ALA A 316 5.24 -1.62 15.61
CA ALA A 316 6.25 -2.01 16.58
C ALA A 316 5.63 -2.61 17.84
N ALA A 317 6.37 -3.51 18.49
CA ALA A 317 6.03 -4.02 19.81
C ALA A 317 6.44 -3.03 20.91
N LEU A 318 5.67 -3.03 21.99
CA LEU A 318 5.94 -2.32 23.23
C LEU A 318 6.19 -3.35 24.36
N ASP A 319 7.05 -3.02 25.32
CA ASP A 319 7.19 -3.81 26.54
C ASP A 319 5.90 -3.76 27.38
N GLY A 320 5.74 -4.59 28.41
CA GLY A 320 4.61 -4.52 29.35
C GLY A 320 3.38 -5.35 28.99
N ALA A 321 2.17 -4.82 29.26
CA ALA A 321 0.93 -5.59 29.22
C ALA A 321 0.51 -5.99 27.79
N THR A 322 0.19 -7.27 27.60
CA THR A 322 -0.21 -7.88 26.31
C THR A 322 -1.48 -7.27 25.70
N ALA A 323 -2.35 -6.66 26.51
CA ALA A 323 -3.54 -5.97 26.04
C ALA A 323 -3.23 -4.63 25.32
N SER A 324 -1.99 -4.14 25.37
CA SER A 324 -1.60 -2.84 24.80
C SER A 324 -0.17 -2.80 24.25
N ASN A 325 0.38 -3.96 23.88
CA ASN A 325 1.79 -4.13 23.53
C ASN A 325 2.11 -3.99 22.03
N ALA A 326 1.19 -3.49 21.20
CA ALA A 326 1.41 -3.27 19.78
C ALA A 326 0.90 -1.89 19.37
N VAL A 327 1.65 -1.19 18.52
CA VAL A 327 1.31 0.15 18.04
C VAL A 327 1.69 0.30 16.57
N ILE A 328 0.87 1.03 15.81
CA ILE A 328 1.23 1.59 14.52
C ILE A 328 1.59 3.06 14.72
N VAL A 329 2.73 3.46 14.16
CA VAL A 329 3.22 4.82 14.16
C VAL A 329 3.30 5.31 12.73
N LYS A 330 2.74 6.49 12.45
CA LYS A 330 2.86 7.18 11.17
C LYS A 330 3.69 8.45 11.38
N ASN A 331 4.78 8.61 10.64
CA ASN A 331 5.64 9.81 10.71
C ASN A 331 6.04 10.21 12.15
N GLY A 332 6.36 9.22 13.00
CA GLY A 332 6.74 9.43 14.40
C GLY A 332 5.59 9.72 15.38
N VAL A 333 4.33 9.73 14.91
CA VAL A 333 3.15 9.95 15.73
C VAL A 333 2.33 8.65 15.85
N LYS A 334 1.81 8.36 17.04
CA LYS A 334 0.89 7.23 17.26
C LYS A 334 -0.28 7.36 16.31
N PHE A 335 -0.51 6.31 15.50
CA PHE A 335 -1.69 6.19 14.66
C PHE A 335 -2.78 5.39 15.39
N ILE A 336 -2.50 4.14 15.74
CA ILE A 336 -3.41 3.27 16.51
C ILE A 336 -2.59 2.34 17.41
N GLN A 337 -3.12 1.95 18.56
CA GLN A 337 -2.51 0.99 19.48
C GLN A 337 -3.53 -0.10 19.85
N LYS A 338 -3.05 -1.32 20.08
CA LYS A 338 -3.85 -2.38 20.68
C LYS A 338 -4.44 -1.87 22.01
N GLY A 339 -5.73 -2.09 22.21
CA GLY A 339 -6.51 -1.61 23.34
C GLY A 339 -7.13 -0.22 23.15
N ASP A 340 -6.82 0.50 22.06
CA ASP A 340 -7.56 1.72 21.71
C ASP A 340 -9.00 1.36 21.25
N PRO A 341 -9.96 2.29 21.35
CA PRO A 341 -11.28 2.12 20.75
C PRO A 341 -11.17 1.84 19.24
N PHE A 342 -11.92 0.86 18.75
CA PHE A 342 -11.94 0.50 17.34
C PHE A 342 -12.54 1.66 16.52
N PRO A 343 -11.81 2.28 15.57
CA PRO A 343 -12.25 3.54 14.97
C PRO A 343 -13.62 3.49 14.26
N PRO A 344 -13.97 2.45 13.48
CA PRO A 344 -15.30 2.34 12.88
C PRO A 344 -16.44 2.20 13.89
N ASN A 345 -16.17 1.57 15.04
CA ASN A 345 -17.14 1.38 16.11
C ASN A 345 -16.46 1.45 17.49
N PRO A 346 -16.40 2.64 18.11
CA PRO A 346 -15.72 2.84 19.40
C PRO A 346 -16.34 2.10 20.60
N ALA A 347 -17.45 1.37 20.42
CA ALA A 347 -17.97 0.45 21.43
C ALA A 347 -17.08 -0.79 21.61
N PHE A 348 -16.26 -1.11 20.61
CA PHE A 348 -15.25 -2.18 20.67
C PHE A 348 -13.86 -1.59 20.83
N ASN A 349 -12.90 -2.42 21.24
CA ASN A 349 -11.48 -2.07 21.29
C ASN A 349 -10.69 -2.92 20.31
N VAL A 350 -9.60 -2.37 19.78
CA VAL A 350 -8.63 -3.13 18.98
C VAL A 350 -7.98 -4.20 19.85
N THR A 351 -8.15 -5.47 19.50
CA THR A 351 -7.62 -6.63 20.24
C THR A 351 -6.35 -7.18 19.60
N ALA A 352 -6.11 -6.92 18.31
CA ALA A 352 -4.86 -7.18 17.64
C ALA A 352 -4.61 -6.20 16.50
N ILE A 353 -3.32 -5.99 16.21
CA ILE A 353 -2.85 -5.22 15.07
C ILE A 353 -1.89 -6.13 14.32
N ASN A 354 -2.18 -6.37 13.05
CA ASN A 354 -1.42 -7.26 12.17
C ASN A 354 -1.01 -8.56 12.91
N SER A 355 -1.97 -9.42 13.24
CA SER A 355 -1.61 -10.75 13.74
C SER A 355 -0.82 -11.50 12.66
N GLY A 356 0.23 -12.22 13.07
CA GLY A 356 1.15 -12.87 12.14
C GLY A 356 2.16 -11.92 11.46
N SER A 357 2.58 -12.27 10.25
CA SER A 357 3.59 -11.56 9.45
C SER A 357 2.98 -10.51 8.52
N THR A 358 1.75 -10.09 8.76
CA THR A 358 1.00 -9.17 7.90
C THR A 358 1.64 -7.77 7.82
N CYS A 359 1.63 -7.20 6.63
CA CYS A 359 2.27 -5.91 6.33
C CYS A 359 1.45 -4.71 6.85
N VAL A 360 2.13 -3.63 7.25
CA VAL A 360 1.53 -2.29 7.29
C VAL A 360 2.02 -1.56 6.04
N ARG A 361 1.10 -0.95 5.29
CA ARG A 361 1.45 -0.16 4.09
C ARG A 361 0.96 1.29 4.26
N ILE A 362 1.55 2.20 3.49
CA ILE A 362 1.09 3.58 3.37
C ILE A 362 1.06 3.94 1.89
N ASP A 363 -0.08 4.44 1.42
CA ASP A 363 -0.22 4.86 0.01
C ASP A 363 0.23 6.31 -0.20
N ASN A 364 0.32 6.74 -1.46
CA ASN A 364 0.70 8.10 -1.87
C ASN A 364 -0.35 9.16 -1.49
N GLN A 365 -1.54 8.76 -1.04
CA GLN A 365 -2.54 9.65 -0.44
C GLN A 365 -2.34 9.77 1.09
N GLY A 366 -1.42 8.98 1.66
CA GLY A 366 -1.10 8.96 3.08
C GLY A 366 -2.05 8.11 3.91
N PHE A 367 -2.93 7.30 3.31
CA PHE A 367 -3.73 6.36 4.08
C PHE A 367 -2.86 5.19 4.55
N VAL A 368 -3.01 4.84 5.82
CA VAL A 368 -2.36 3.68 6.42
C VAL A 368 -3.25 2.46 6.19
N TRP A 369 -2.66 1.42 5.63
CA TRP A 369 -3.30 0.14 5.40
C TRP A 369 -2.81 -0.86 6.42
N TRP A 370 -3.73 -1.47 7.15
CA TRP A 370 -3.42 -2.33 8.28
C TRP A 370 -4.52 -3.36 8.52
N TRP A 371 -4.18 -4.41 9.23
CA TRP A 371 -5.10 -5.45 9.64
C TRP A 371 -5.45 -5.27 11.11
N ALA A 372 -6.71 -5.49 11.48
CA ALA A 372 -7.21 -5.32 12.83
C ALA A 372 -8.08 -6.51 13.26
N ASP A 373 -7.94 -6.90 14.54
CA ASP A 373 -9.00 -7.57 15.29
C ASP A 373 -9.60 -6.57 16.28
N TRP A 374 -10.87 -6.74 16.63
CA TRP A 374 -11.52 -5.99 17.69
C TRP A 374 -12.40 -6.87 18.59
N SER A 375 -12.88 -6.29 19.69
CA SER A 375 -13.63 -7.01 20.71
C SER A 375 -15.13 -7.13 20.38
N ASP A 376 -15.50 -7.46 19.14
CA ASP A 376 -16.90 -7.77 18.81
C ASP A 376 -17.28 -9.11 19.47
N PRO A 377 -18.44 -9.20 20.15
CA PRO A 377 -18.94 -10.50 20.64
C PRO A 377 -19.23 -11.51 19.53
N ASP A 378 -19.50 -11.07 18.30
CA ASP A 378 -19.63 -11.94 17.13
C ASP A 378 -18.27 -12.12 16.46
N ALA A 379 -17.64 -13.26 16.74
CA ALA A 379 -16.33 -13.62 16.23
C ALA A 379 -16.29 -13.81 14.70
N ASN A 380 -17.42 -13.84 14.00
CA ASN A 380 -17.43 -13.95 12.53
C ASN A 380 -17.31 -12.59 11.83
N VAL A 381 -17.21 -11.49 12.60
CA VAL A 381 -17.15 -10.12 12.07
C VAL A 381 -16.19 -9.26 12.89
N ASP A 382 -15.24 -9.87 13.60
CA ASP A 382 -14.33 -9.19 14.53
C ASP A 382 -12.95 -8.90 13.95
N THR A 383 -12.74 -9.25 12.68
CA THR A 383 -11.47 -9.14 11.95
C THR A 383 -11.64 -8.41 10.61
N GLY A 384 -10.66 -7.59 10.20
CA GLY A 384 -10.75 -6.88 8.92
C GLY A 384 -9.47 -6.16 8.46
N ILE A 385 -9.48 -5.80 7.17
CA ILE A 385 -8.48 -4.90 6.57
C ILE A 385 -9.02 -3.47 6.59
N MET A 386 -8.17 -2.58 7.07
CA MET A 386 -8.45 -1.18 7.31
C MET A 386 -7.70 -0.30 6.30
N ARG A 387 -8.35 0.78 5.86
CA ARG A 387 -7.75 1.92 5.17
C ARG A 387 -7.97 3.17 6.00
N GLY A 388 -6.91 3.69 6.61
CA GLY A 388 -7.02 4.70 7.65
C GLY A 388 -7.88 4.17 8.80
N ASN A 389 -9.04 4.78 9.02
CA ASN A 389 -9.99 4.42 10.08
C ASN A 389 -11.22 3.68 9.55
N GLU A 390 -11.21 3.25 8.29
CA GLU A 390 -12.37 2.67 7.61
C GLU A 390 -12.14 1.18 7.27
N ILE A 391 -13.19 0.37 7.39
CA ILE A 391 -13.14 -1.07 7.05
C ILE A 391 -13.28 -1.22 5.54
N VAL A 392 -12.33 -1.91 4.90
CA VAL A 392 -12.38 -2.22 3.48
C VAL A 392 -12.92 -3.64 3.24
N LEU A 393 -12.36 -4.61 3.96
CA LEU A 393 -12.82 -6.00 3.96
C LEU A 393 -12.98 -6.45 5.40
N GLN A 394 -13.99 -7.28 5.66
CA GLN A 394 -14.32 -7.81 6.98
C GLN A 394 -14.61 -9.29 6.87
N GLU A 395 -14.25 -10.05 7.90
CA GLU A 395 -14.75 -11.40 8.10
C GLU A 395 -16.29 -11.41 8.09
N GLY A 396 -16.89 -12.50 7.60
CA GLY A 396 -18.33 -12.65 7.48
C GLY A 396 -18.96 -11.87 6.32
N MET A 397 -18.18 -11.02 5.62
CA MET A 397 -18.66 -10.31 4.44
C MET A 397 -19.01 -11.29 3.31
N THR A 398 -20.21 -11.13 2.73
CA THR A 398 -20.59 -11.84 1.50
C THR A 398 -19.98 -11.15 0.28
N LEU A 399 -19.08 -11.84 -0.39
CA LEU A 399 -18.42 -11.42 -1.62
C LEU A 399 -19.30 -11.65 -2.86
N PRO A 400 -18.98 -11.02 -4.01
CA PRO A 400 -19.65 -11.32 -5.27
C PRO A 400 -19.64 -12.82 -5.59
N GLY A 401 -20.79 -13.33 -6.06
CA GLY A 401 -20.98 -14.76 -6.28
C GLY A 401 -21.46 -15.53 -5.04
N GLY A 402 -21.67 -14.85 -3.90
CA GLY A 402 -22.28 -15.43 -2.69
C GLY A 402 -21.31 -16.18 -1.78
N ALA A 403 -20.01 -16.16 -2.08
CA ALA A 403 -19.00 -16.65 -1.16
C ALA A 403 -18.92 -15.74 0.08
N VAL A 404 -18.52 -16.30 1.22
CA VAL A 404 -18.37 -15.54 2.48
C VAL A 404 -16.89 -15.57 2.87
N LEU A 405 -16.34 -14.42 3.23
CA LEU A 405 -14.98 -14.29 3.75
C LEU A 405 -14.91 -14.88 5.16
N ASP A 406 -13.99 -15.81 5.39
CA ASP A 406 -13.82 -16.53 6.66
C ASP A 406 -12.51 -16.13 7.36
N PHE A 407 -11.42 -15.98 6.61
CA PHE A 407 -10.12 -15.65 7.20
C PHE A 407 -9.26 -14.83 6.25
N PHE A 408 -8.41 -13.97 6.81
CA PHE A 408 -7.36 -13.26 6.05
C PHE A 408 -6.05 -13.99 6.22
N SER A 409 -5.40 -14.36 5.12
CA SER A 409 -4.08 -14.98 5.24
C SER A 409 -3.06 -14.01 5.86
N THR A 410 -2.15 -14.55 6.67
CA THR A 410 -1.23 -13.76 7.49
C THR A 410 0.23 -13.82 7.01
N GLY A 411 0.47 -14.42 5.85
CA GLY A 411 1.76 -14.43 5.20
C GLY A 411 2.17 -13.01 4.79
N PRO A 412 3.48 -12.74 4.75
CA PRO A 412 3.99 -11.40 4.46
C PRO A 412 3.75 -11.00 2.98
N GLU A 413 3.43 -11.95 2.11
CA GLU A 413 3.16 -11.77 0.67
C GLU A 413 1.67 -11.83 0.31
N ASP A 414 0.82 -12.03 1.31
CA ASP A 414 -0.62 -12.22 1.12
C ASP A 414 -1.39 -10.90 1.05
N PHE A 415 -0.69 -9.77 1.05
CA PHE A 415 -1.28 -8.44 1.09
C PHE A 415 -0.46 -7.43 0.30
N SER A 416 -1.13 -6.76 -0.64
CA SER A 416 -0.54 -5.72 -1.48
C SER A 416 -1.51 -4.57 -1.70
N VAL A 417 -0.97 -3.37 -1.78
CA VAL A 417 -1.69 -2.12 -2.03
C VAL A 417 -0.95 -1.37 -3.13
N SER A 418 -1.69 -0.85 -4.11
CA SER A 418 -1.11 -0.01 -5.16
C SER A 418 -0.57 1.30 -4.58
N ARG A 419 0.48 1.87 -5.18
CA ARG A 419 1.08 3.11 -4.65
C ARG A 419 0.10 4.27 -4.62
N ASP A 420 -0.84 4.35 -5.55
CA ASP A 420 -1.89 5.36 -5.56
C ASP A 420 -3.00 5.16 -4.51
N GLY A 421 -3.01 4.02 -3.81
CA GLY A 421 -4.00 3.68 -2.79
C GLY A 421 -5.39 3.33 -3.35
N LYS A 422 -5.54 3.20 -4.66
CA LYS A 422 -6.82 2.92 -5.30
C LYS A 422 -7.11 1.43 -5.46
N ARG A 423 -6.14 0.57 -5.16
CA ARG A 423 -6.28 -0.87 -5.35
C ARG A 423 -5.58 -1.64 -4.25
N MET A 424 -6.16 -2.78 -3.89
CA MET A 424 -5.54 -3.77 -3.02
C MET A 424 -5.75 -5.16 -3.59
N ALA A 425 -4.85 -6.08 -3.27
CA ALA A 425 -5.03 -7.50 -3.44
C ALA A 425 -4.66 -8.19 -2.13
N CYS A 426 -5.44 -9.20 -1.75
CA CYS A 426 -5.11 -10.04 -0.61
C CYS A 426 -5.51 -11.49 -0.81
N VAL A 427 -4.79 -12.38 -0.12
CA VAL A 427 -5.15 -13.79 -0.01
C VAL A 427 -6.09 -13.96 1.19
N VAL A 428 -7.21 -14.63 0.95
CA VAL A 428 -8.24 -14.90 1.94
C VAL A 428 -8.64 -16.36 1.88
N THR A 429 -9.19 -16.88 2.99
CA THR A 429 -9.93 -18.13 3.00
C THR A 429 -11.42 -17.80 3.01
N LEU A 430 -12.17 -18.47 2.14
CA LEU A 430 -13.63 -18.40 2.06
C LEU A 430 -14.24 -19.54 2.87
N VAL A 431 -15.48 -19.37 3.32
CA VAL A 431 -16.24 -20.42 4.01
C VAL A 431 -16.20 -21.73 3.22
N GLY A 432 -15.82 -22.80 3.90
CA GLY A 432 -15.52 -24.10 3.29
C GLY A 432 -14.03 -24.39 3.13
N GLY A 433 -13.16 -23.49 3.59
CA GLY A 433 -11.70 -23.67 3.57
C GLY A 433 -11.07 -23.42 2.21
N ILE A 434 -11.72 -22.64 1.34
CA ILE A 434 -11.27 -22.39 -0.04
C ILE A 434 -10.40 -21.14 -0.04
N GLU A 435 -9.13 -21.27 -0.41
CA GLU A 435 -8.25 -20.11 -0.57
C GLU A 435 -8.55 -19.31 -1.84
N ALA A 436 -8.44 -17.99 -1.79
CA ALA A 436 -8.77 -17.10 -2.89
C ALA A 436 -7.95 -15.81 -2.88
N VAL A 437 -7.74 -15.25 -4.07
CA VAL A 437 -7.27 -13.88 -4.26
C VAL A 437 -8.47 -12.96 -4.42
N VAL A 438 -8.58 -11.99 -3.52
CA VAL A 438 -9.56 -10.90 -3.61
C VAL A 438 -8.85 -9.62 -3.99
N THR A 439 -9.38 -8.94 -5.00
CA THR A 439 -8.96 -7.58 -5.35
C THR A 439 -10.05 -6.59 -4.98
N VAL A 440 -9.65 -5.43 -4.46
CA VAL A 440 -10.54 -4.28 -4.24
C VAL A 440 -10.03 -3.12 -5.07
N SER A 441 -10.93 -2.41 -5.72
CA SER A 441 -10.64 -1.15 -6.41
C SER A 441 -11.58 -0.06 -5.91
N PHE A 442 -11.02 1.10 -5.59
CA PHE A 442 -11.77 2.29 -5.24
C PHE A 442 -11.99 3.07 -6.51
N GLN A 443 -13.25 3.40 -6.78
CA GLN A 443 -13.54 4.39 -7.80
C GLN A 443 -12.96 5.71 -7.30
N ASP A 444 -12.31 6.44 -8.20
CA ASP A 444 -12.11 7.85 -7.95
C ASP A 444 -13.48 8.42 -7.60
N ALA A 445 -13.54 9.20 -6.50
CA ALA A 445 -14.71 10.03 -6.27
C ALA A 445 -14.89 10.77 -7.59
N LEU A 446 -15.93 10.40 -8.36
CA LEU A 446 -16.17 10.93 -9.69
C LEU A 446 -15.95 12.42 -9.54
N ALA A 447 -14.90 12.96 -10.17
CA ALA A 447 -14.46 14.34 -9.93
C ALA A 447 -15.72 15.16 -10.03
N SER A 448 -16.22 15.62 -8.87
CA SER A 448 -17.65 15.83 -8.59
C SER A 448 -18.28 16.27 -9.89
N CYS A 449 -19.05 15.40 -10.57
CA CYS A 449 -19.59 15.76 -11.87
C CYS A 449 -20.30 17.07 -11.63
N ASN A 450 -19.67 18.17 -12.03
CA ASN A 450 -20.31 19.45 -11.89
C ASN A 450 -21.50 19.28 -12.83
N PRO A 451 -22.73 19.51 -12.40
CA PRO A 451 -23.86 19.47 -13.31
C PRO A 451 -23.64 20.36 -14.55
N ALA A 452 -22.67 21.28 -14.48
CA ALA A 452 -22.07 22.03 -15.58
C ALA A 452 -21.39 21.22 -16.70
N ASP A 453 -20.87 20.03 -16.42
CA ASP A 453 -19.95 19.29 -17.29
C ASP A 453 -20.66 18.14 -18.01
N ILE A 454 -21.80 18.39 -18.65
CA ILE A 454 -22.47 17.42 -19.54
C ILE A 454 -22.07 17.59 -21.03
N ALA A 455 -21.57 18.78 -21.40
CA ALA A 455 -21.10 19.09 -22.74
C ALA A 455 -19.96 20.13 -22.67
N CYS A 456 -19.13 20.18 -23.71
CA CYS A 456 -18.18 21.28 -23.87
C CYS A 456 -18.91 22.56 -24.31
N ASP A 457 -18.28 23.74 -24.22
CA ASP A 457 -18.86 25.04 -24.65
C ASP A 457 -19.36 25.11 -26.11
N ASN A 458 -19.09 24.06 -26.90
CA ASN A 458 -19.55 23.91 -28.27
C ASN A 458 -20.72 22.90 -28.41
N GLY A 459 -21.31 22.46 -27.29
CA GLY A 459 -22.39 21.49 -27.24
C GLY A 459 -22.01 20.04 -27.50
N SER A 460 -20.72 19.72 -27.66
CA SER A 460 -20.29 18.33 -27.88
C SER A 460 -20.37 17.53 -26.58
N PRO A 461 -20.95 16.31 -26.58
CA PRO A 461 -20.94 15.44 -25.41
C PRO A 461 -19.50 15.14 -24.96
N LEU A 462 -19.25 15.21 -23.65
CA LEU A 462 -17.93 14.96 -23.06
C LEU A 462 -17.43 13.52 -23.26
N VAL A 463 -18.32 12.58 -23.61
CA VAL A 463 -18.02 11.15 -23.70
C VAL A 463 -17.10 10.80 -24.89
N THR A 464 -16.80 11.73 -25.81
CA THR A 464 -16.02 11.43 -27.02
C THR A 464 -14.88 12.39 -27.37
N SER A 465 -14.61 13.45 -26.59
CA SER A 465 -13.59 14.44 -26.98
C SER A 465 -12.53 14.67 -25.90
N PRO A 466 -11.27 14.21 -26.08
CA PRO A 466 -10.17 14.43 -25.13
C PRO A 466 -9.68 15.88 -24.97
N ALA A 467 -10.39 16.87 -25.55
CA ALA A 467 -9.82 18.19 -25.82
C ALA A 467 -10.76 19.37 -25.51
N CYS A 468 -11.47 19.35 -24.38
CA CYS A 468 -12.20 20.54 -23.93
C CYS A 468 -11.29 21.38 -23.03
N THR A 469 -10.56 22.30 -23.66
CA THR A 469 -9.51 23.14 -23.03
C THR A 469 -9.98 24.53 -22.62
N ASN A 470 -11.28 24.75 -22.47
CA ASN A 470 -11.79 26.08 -22.12
C ASN A 470 -12.19 26.14 -20.65
N SER A 471 -11.81 27.23 -19.99
CA SER A 471 -12.20 27.56 -18.62
C SER A 471 -13.73 27.62 -18.53
N THR A 472 -14.32 26.65 -17.86
CA THR A 472 -15.77 26.53 -17.67
C THR A 472 -16.32 27.76 -16.94
N THR A 473 -17.07 28.61 -17.64
CA THR A 473 -17.89 29.68 -17.02
C THR A 473 -19.23 29.15 -16.49
N GLY A 474 -19.38 27.84 -16.33
CA GLY A 474 -20.66 27.18 -16.16
C GLY A 474 -21.36 26.98 -17.52
N PRO A 475 -22.35 26.06 -17.58
CA PRO A 475 -23.09 25.80 -18.79
C PRO A 475 -23.93 27.04 -19.11
N ASN A 476 -23.83 27.55 -20.32
CA ASN A 476 -24.72 28.61 -20.79
C ASN A 476 -25.86 28.01 -21.63
N GLU A 477 -26.88 28.82 -21.88
CA GLU A 477 -28.06 28.43 -22.67
C GLU A 477 -27.70 27.81 -24.05
N GLY A 478 -26.56 28.21 -24.64
CA GLY A 478 -26.06 27.64 -25.89
C GLY A 478 -25.64 26.18 -25.79
N ASP A 479 -25.07 25.77 -24.65
CA ASP A 479 -24.54 24.41 -24.45
C ASP A 479 -25.68 23.39 -24.35
N TYR A 480 -26.74 23.76 -23.62
CA TYR A 480 -27.95 22.94 -23.53
C TYR A 480 -28.66 22.85 -24.89
N ASN A 481 -28.86 23.97 -25.57
CA ASN A 481 -29.50 23.99 -26.88
C ASN A 481 -28.76 23.12 -27.91
N ALA A 482 -27.43 23.14 -27.89
CA ALA A 482 -26.62 22.31 -28.77
C ALA A 482 -26.65 20.83 -28.38
N PHE A 483 -26.62 20.47 -27.09
CA PHE A 483 -26.78 19.09 -26.63
C PHE A 483 -28.12 18.48 -27.07
N PHE A 484 -29.22 19.22 -26.90
CA PHE A 484 -30.55 18.74 -27.28
C PHE A 484 -30.81 18.77 -28.79
N ALA A 485 -30.12 19.62 -29.55
CA ALA A 485 -30.21 19.68 -31.01
C ALA A 485 -29.33 18.64 -31.71
N ALA A 486 -28.18 18.26 -31.14
CA ALA A 486 -27.18 17.43 -31.81
C ALA A 486 -27.61 15.96 -31.99
N ASP A 487 -28.34 15.38 -31.02
CA ASP A 487 -28.70 13.95 -31.05
C ASP A 487 -30.17 13.65 -31.38
N GLY A 488 -30.97 14.67 -31.71
CA GLY A 488 -32.38 14.48 -32.09
C GLY A 488 -33.24 13.79 -31.02
N PHE A 489 -32.77 13.75 -29.77
CA PHE A 489 -33.31 12.91 -28.70
C PHE A 489 -34.70 13.36 -28.20
N PHE A 490 -35.04 14.64 -28.40
CA PHE A 490 -36.37 15.18 -28.07
C PHE A 490 -37.10 15.85 -29.23
N PHE A 491 -36.40 16.29 -30.27
CA PHE A 491 -37.01 17.01 -31.39
C PHE A 491 -36.50 16.50 -32.73
N GLN A 492 -37.21 15.52 -33.31
CA GLN A 492 -37.18 15.37 -34.76
C GLN A 492 -37.79 16.65 -35.35
N ALA A 493 -36.94 17.56 -35.80
CA ALA A 493 -37.34 18.64 -36.69
C ALA A 493 -37.93 18.01 -37.95
N GLY A 494 -39.26 17.88 -37.97
CA GLY A 494 -40.01 17.46 -39.14
C GLY A 494 -39.74 18.42 -40.29
N GLN A 495 -38.82 18.04 -41.17
CA GLN A 495 -38.73 18.65 -42.49
C GLN A 495 -40.03 18.36 -43.22
N GLY A 496 -40.89 19.36 -43.41
CA GLY A 496 -42.01 19.18 -44.34
C GLY A 496 -43.14 20.19 -44.32
N THR A 497 -43.40 20.92 -43.24
CA THR A 497 -44.51 21.90 -43.22
C THR A 497 -44.12 23.17 -42.48
N ALA A 498 -43.92 24.24 -43.25
CA ALA A 498 -43.79 25.60 -42.76
C ALA A 498 -45.02 25.95 -41.91
N GLY A 499 -44.86 26.09 -40.59
CA GLY A 499 -45.95 26.58 -39.74
C GLY A 499 -45.84 26.34 -38.24
N ILE A 500 -44.98 25.44 -37.75
CA ILE A 500 -44.79 25.24 -36.30
C ILE A 500 -43.31 25.31 -35.97
N GLY A 501 -42.77 26.54 -36.00
CA GLY A 501 -41.47 26.88 -35.43
C GLY A 501 -41.63 27.27 -33.97
N GLY A 502 -42.15 26.36 -33.15
CA GLY A 502 -42.28 26.55 -31.71
C GLY A 502 -41.27 25.67 -30.98
N THR A 503 -40.30 26.29 -30.34
CA THR A 503 -39.59 25.72 -29.19
C THR A 503 -40.65 25.22 -28.20
N CYS A 504 -40.69 23.92 -27.91
CA CYS A 504 -41.55 23.40 -26.87
C CYS A 504 -40.81 23.52 -25.55
N ASP A 505 -41.40 24.21 -24.57
CA ASP A 505 -40.91 24.19 -23.20
C ASP A 505 -40.86 22.77 -22.65
N ILE A 506 -39.77 22.44 -21.98
CA ILE A 506 -39.56 21.14 -21.31
C ILE A 506 -40.16 21.19 -19.89
N ALA A 507 -40.19 22.38 -19.28
CA ALA A 507 -40.86 22.73 -18.03
C ALA A 507 -41.28 24.21 -18.09
N CYS A 508 -42.20 24.64 -17.22
CA CYS A 508 -42.38 26.08 -16.99
C CYS A 508 -41.23 26.62 -16.11
N ASP A 509 -41.03 27.95 -16.08
CA ASP A 509 -39.99 28.63 -15.28
C ASP A 509 -39.93 28.23 -13.78
N ASN A 510 -41.00 27.62 -13.25
CA ASN A 510 -41.10 27.13 -11.87
C ASN A 510 -40.80 25.63 -11.71
N GLY A 511 -40.35 24.95 -12.76
CA GLY A 511 -40.02 23.53 -12.79
C GLY A 511 -41.20 22.57 -12.96
N GLU A 512 -42.43 23.06 -13.16
CA GLU A 512 -43.58 22.18 -13.41
C GLU A 512 -43.64 21.70 -14.87
N PRO A 513 -44.10 20.46 -15.13
CA PRO A 513 -44.33 20.01 -16.50
C PRO A 513 -45.41 20.86 -17.19
N PRO A 514 -45.27 21.19 -18.49
CA PRO A 514 -46.11 22.18 -19.19
C PRO A 514 -47.62 21.90 -19.19
N SER A 515 -48.03 20.69 -18.79
CA SER A 515 -49.43 20.24 -18.82
C SER A 515 -50.27 20.63 -17.61
N ARG A 516 -49.69 21.23 -16.54
CA ARG A 516 -50.41 21.39 -15.25
C ARG A 516 -50.70 22.80 -14.76
N ALA A 517 -50.10 23.86 -15.30
CA ALA A 517 -50.31 25.21 -14.80
C ALA A 517 -51.04 26.13 -15.81
N PRO A 518 -52.26 26.62 -15.50
CA PRO A 518 -52.91 27.67 -16.27
C PRO A 518 -52.11 28.97 -16.11
N GLY A 519 -51.39 29.38 -17.16
CA GLY A 519 -50.62 30.63 -17.16
C GLY A 519 -49.16 30.52 -17.63
N CYS A 520 -48.66 29.32 -17.97
CA CYS A 520 -47.34 29.22 -18.59
C CYS A 520 -47.38 29.80 -20.01
N THR A 521 -46.75 30.97 -20.20
CA THR A 521 -46.41 31.50 -21.52
C THR A 521 -45.15 30.81 -21.99
N ASN A 522 -45.21 30.12 -23.14
CA ASN A 522 -44.05 29.60 -23.84
C ASN A 522 -43.12 30.77 -24.22
N ASN A 523 -42.12 31.02 -23.39
CA ASN A 523 -41.06 32.01 -23.58
C ASN A 523 -39.81 31.40 -24.23
N GLY A 524 -39.84 30.09 -24.53
CA GLY A 524 -38.68 29.33 -24.95
C GLY A 524 -37.86 28.86 -23.76
N VAL A 525 -37.15 27.75 -23.94
CA VAL A 525 -36.39 27.10 -22.87
C VAL A 525 -35.30 28.06 -22.38
N ASN A 526 -35.38 28.49 -21.12
CA ASN A 526 -34.36 29.33 -20.51
C ASN A 526 -33.52 28.53 -19.49
N GLU A 527 -32.46 29.14 -18.99
CA GLU A 527 -31.54 28.54 -18.02
C GLU A 527 -32.26 28.02 -16.76
N GLY A 528 -33.37 28.65 -16.37
CA GLY A 528 -34.20 28.23 -15.23
C GLY A 528 -34.88 26.88 -15.45
N ASP A 529 -35.33 26.59 -16.67
CA ASP A 529 -36.02 25.35 -17.02
C ASP A 529 -35.06 24.15 -17.00
N TYR A 530 -33.84 24.34 -17.50
CA TYR A 530 -32.78 23.32 -17.46
C TYR A 530 -32.32 23.06 -16.03
N ASN A 531 -32.09 24.11 -15.25
CA ASN A 531 -31.71 23.97 -13.85
C ASN A 531 -32.78 23.21 -13.06
N CYS A 532 -34.08 23.48 -13.27
CA CYS A 532 -35.14 22.70 -12.64
C CYS A 532 -35.22 21.25 -13.14
N PHE A 533 -35.09 21.01 -14.45
CA PHE A 533 -35.16 19.66 -15.02
C PHE A 533 -34.00 18.77 -14.52
N PHE A 534 -32.77 19.26 -14.58
CA PHE A 534 -31.58 18.52 -14.19
C PHE A 534 -31.43 18.38 -12.69
N ASN A 535 -31.84 19.38 -11.90
CA ASN A 535 -31.88 19.25 -10.45
C ASN A 535 -32.84 18.13 -10.04
N ASN A 536 -33.97 17.93 -10.74
CA ASN A 536 -34.87 16.81 -10.46
C ASN A 536 -34.40 15.46 -11.03
N LEU A 537 -33.65 15.45 -12.14
CA LEU A 537 -33.16 14.22 -12.79
C LEU A 537 -31.91 13.63 -12.10
N PHE A 538 -31.03 14.50 -11.57
CA PHE A 538 -29.76 14.13 -10.94
C PHE A 538 -29.77 14.24 -9.41
N LEU A 539 -30.94 14.38 -8.79
CA LEU A 539 -31.12 14.31 -7.32
C LEU A 539 -30.46 13.11 -6.62
N PRO A 540 -30.21 11.92 -7.23
CA PRO A 540 -29.48 10.87 -6.54
C PRO A 540 -27.94 11.03 -6.58
N CYS A 541 -27.39 12.12 -7.12
CA CYS A 541 -25.95 12.39 -7.16
C CYS A 541 -25.48 13.37 -6.07
N VAL A 542 -25.97 13.21 -4.83
CA VAL A 542 -25.46 13.91 -3.63
C VAL A 542 -24.99 12.91 -2.59
#